data_AF-W2KJ03-F1
#
_entry.id   AF-W2KJ03-F1
#
_cell.length_a   1.000
_cell.length_b   1.000
_cell.length_c   1.000
_cell.angle_alpha   90.00
_cell.angle_beta   90.00
_cell.angle_gamma   90.00
#
_symmetry.space_group_name_H-M   'P 1'
#
loop_
_entity.id
_entity.type
_entity.pdbx_description
1 polymer ?
#
loop_
_entity_poly.entity_id
_entity_poly.type
_entity_poly.pdbx_seq_one_letter_code
_entity_poly.pdbx_strand_id
1 'polypeptide(L)'
;EKWPRNDRGQVIFVQQDNAKPHVPPSDPDIVAAGTEGGWNIRIWCQAPNSPDLNCLDLGVFASMQSLQHHLPRKGIAALIASVEEACRDMKTDTVDYIFLSLQACMLEILRQKG
;
A
#
# COMPACT_ATOMS: atom_id res chain seq x y z
N GLU A 1 4.74 0.77 16.69
CA GLU A 1 5.66 -0.31 16.30
C GLU A 1 6.93 0.31 15.69
N LYS A 2 8.10 -0.35 15.75
CA LYS A 2 9.35 0.15 15.13
C LYS A 2 9.78 -0.85 14.06
N TRP A 3 10.14 -0.35 12.88
CA TRP A 3 10.64 -1.19 11.77
C TRP A 3 11.85 -2.03 12.23
N PRO A 4 11.95 -3.31 11.85
CA PRO A 4 13.09 -4.16 12.21
C PRO A 4 14.43 -3.51 11.84
N ARG A 5 15.32 -3.34 12.82
CA ARG A 5 16.64 -2.72 12.57
C ARG A 5 17.56 -3.57 11.68
N ASN A 6 17.28 -4.87 11.59
CA ASN A 6 18.04 -5.81 10.78
C ASN A 6 17.89 -5.55 9.27
N ASP A 7 16.87 -4.79 8.86
CA ASP A 7 16.61 -4.45 7.46
C ASP A 7 17.44 -3.25 6.99
N ARG A 8 18.23 -2.62 7.88
CA ARG A 8 19.13 -1.52 7.49
C ARG A 8 20.15 -2.02 6.47
N GLY A 9 20.32 -1.25 5.40
CA GLY A 9 21.13 -1.64 4.24
C GLY A 9 20.44 -2.58 3.24
N GLN A 10 19.36 -3.27 3.63
CA GLN A 10 18.55 -4.06 2.69
C GLN A 10 17.68 -3.13 1.85
N VAL A 11 17.43 -3.53 0.60
CA VAL A 11 16.55 -2.75 -0.28
C VAL A 11 15.11 -2.94 0.19
N ILE A 12 14.44 -1.83 0.50
CA ILE A 12 13.02 -1.80 0.81
C ILE A 12 12.32 -1.10 -0.35
N PHE A 13 11.37 -1.78 -0.99
CA PHE A 13 10.56 -1.16 -2.04
C PHE A 13 9.24 -0.66 -1.47
N VAL A 14 8.94 0.61 -1.73
CA VAL A 14 7.64 1.22 -1.49
C VAL A 14 6.97 1.36 -2.84
N GLN A 15 5.92 0.58 -3.06
CA GLN A 15 5.11 0.69 -4.27
C GLN A 15 4.20 1.92 -4.18
N GLN A 16 4.09 2.66 -5.28
CA GLN A 16 3.06 3.68 -5.48
C GLN A 16 2.41 3.50 -6.84
N ASP A 17 1.17 3.99 -6.98
CA ASP A 17 0.56 4.11 -8.29
C ASP A 17 1.28 5.19 -9.14
N ASN A 18 0.99 5.23 -10.44
CA ASN A 18 1.60 6.20 -11.36
C ASN A 18 0.65 7.38 -11.69
N ALA A 19 -0.29 7.70 -10.81
CA ALA A 19 -1.16 8.85 -10.98
C ALA A 19 -0.40 10.16 -10.72
N LYS A 20 -0.79 11.26 -11.39
CA LYS A 20 -0.28 12.58 -11.02
C LYS A 20 -1.12 13.09 -9.84
N PRO A 21 -0.52 13.69 -8.78
CA PRO A 21 0.79 14.34 -8.75
C PRO A 21 1.90 13.54 -8.03
N HIS A 22 1.92 12.21 -8.10
CA HIS A 22 2.92 11.40 -7.38
C HIS A 22 4.37 11.78 -7.76
N VAL A 23 5.24 11.73 -6.76
CA VAL A 23 6.64 12.16 -6.84
C VAL A 23 7.44 11.12 -7.64
N PRO A 24 8.32 11.52 -8.58
CA PRO A 24 9.11 10.56 -9.33
C PRO A 24 10.06 9.78 -8.40
N PRO A 25 10.35 8.48 -8.67
CA PRO A 25 11.27 7.69 -7.86
C PRO A 25 12.69 8.26 -7.75
N SER A 26 13.08 9.10 -8.70
CA SER A 26 14.38 9.79 -8.76
C SER A 26 14.37 11.17 -8.12
N ASP A 27 13.28 11.56 -7.45
CA ASP A 27 13.21 12.85 -6.75
C ASP A 27 14.30 12.94 -5.68
N PRO A 28 15.13 14.00 -5.68
CA PRO A 28 16.26 14.12 -4.77
C PRO A 28 15.87 14.08 -3.28
N ASP A 29 14.74 14.70 -2.93
CA ASP A 29 14.30 14.78 -1.52
C ASP A 29 13.79 13.40 -1.06
N ILE A 30 13.10 12.66 -1.93
CA ILE A 30 12.66 11.30 -1.66
C ILE A 30 13.85 10.34 -1.54
N VAL A 31 14.83 10.42 -2.45
CA VAL A 31 16.04 9.59 -2.39
C VAL A 31 16.86 9.90 -1.15
N ALA A 32 17.00 11.17 -0.78
CA ALA A 32 17.69 11.58 0.44
C ALA A 32 16.98 11.01 1.69
N ALA A 33 15.65 11.16 1.79
CA ALA A 33 14.87 10.63 2.90
C ALA A 33 14.94 9.09 2.98
N GLY A 34 14.88 8.40 1.83
CA GLY A 34 14.94 6.94 1.76
C GLY A 34 16.31 6.33 2.08
N THR A 35 17.38 7.14 2.03
CA THR A 35 18.76 6.72 2.33
C THR A 35 19.30 7.24 3.67
N GLU A 36 18.53 8.09 4.35
CA GLU A 36 18.90 8.64 5.65
C GLU A 36 19.16 7.52 6.69
N GLY A 37 20.16 7.69 7.55
CA GLY A 37 20.38 6.79 8.68
C GLY A 37 20.76 5.34 8.32
N GLY A 38 21.23 5.10 7.09
CA GLY A 38 21.62 3.77 6.59
C GLY A 38 20.47 2.94 6.05
N TRP A 39 19.33 3.56 5.75
CA TRP A 39 18.23 2.92 5.03
C TRP A 39 18.53 2.84 3.52
N ASN A 40 17.80 1.97 2.82
CA ASN A 40 17.86 1.82 1.37
C ASN A 40 16.43 1.63 0.85
N ILE A 41 15.59 2.62 1.13
CA ILE A 41 14.18 2.66 0.73
C ILE A 41 14.10 3.27 -0.67
N ARG A 42 13.39 2.60 -1.56
CA ARG A 42 13.23 3.00 -2.96
C ARG A 42 11.76 3.00 -3.34
N ILE A 43 11.34 4.04 -4.04
CA ILE A 43 9.99 4.10 -4.61
C ILE A 43 9.96 3.26 -5.89
N TRP A 44 8.87 2.53 -6.09
CA TRP A 44 8.58 1.77 -7.29
C TRP A 44 7.20 2.15 -7.83
N CYS A 45 7.15 2.69 -9.05
CA CYS A 45 5.88 3.01 -9.69
C CYS A 45 5.31 1.79 -10.40
N GLN A 46 4.04 1.53 -10.16
CA GLN A 46 3.27 0.53 -10.88
C GLN A 46 2.97 0.94 -12.33
N ALA A 47 2.66 -0.03 -13.18
CA ALA A 47 2.20 0.25 -14.53
C ALA A 47 0.89 1.10 -14.52
N PRO A 48 0.69 1.99 -15.50
CA PRO A 48 -0.55 2.78 -15.59
C PRO A 48 -1.81 1.91 -15.72
N ASN A 49 -2.93 2.38 -15.16
CA ASN A 49 -4.26 1.75 -15.25
C ASN A 49 -4.31 0.29 -14.76
N SER A 50 -3.49 -0.08 -13.78
CA SER A 50 -3.45 -1.45 -13.26
C SER A 50 -3.90 -1.55 -11.81
N PRO A 51 -5.06 -1.00 -11.37
CA PRO A 51 -5.41 -0.91 -9.94
C PRO A 51 -5.31 -2.26 -9.19
N ASP A 52 -5.56 -3.37 -9.88
CA ASP A 52 -5.46 -4.73 -9.34
C ASP A 52 -4.02 -5.16 -8.98
N LEU A 53 -3.01 -4.36 -9.33
CA LEU A 53 -1.61 -4.58 -9.01
C LEU A 53 -1.10 -3.73 -7.83
N ASN A 54 -1.99 -2.99 -7.15
CA ASN A 54 -1.70 -2.25 -5.93
C ASN A 54 -2.33 -2.94 -4.72
N CYS A 55 -1.52 -3.39 -3.76
CA CYS A 55 -1.99 -4.06 -2.54
C CYS A 55 -3.01 -3.21 -1.75
N LEU A 56 -2.81 -1.88 -1.71
CA LEU A 56 -3.69 -0.99 -0.97
C LEU A 56 -5.08 -0.89 -1.61
N ASP A 57 -5.14 -0.71 -2.93
CA ASP A 57 -6.39 -0.61 -3.68
C ASP A 57 -7.11 -1.96 -3.74
N LEU A 58 -6.36 -3.04 -4.00
CA LEU A 58 -6.89 -4.38 -4.18
C LEU A 58 -7.59 -4.91 -2.92
N GLY A 59 -7.05 -4.61 -1.74
CA GLY A 59 -7.49 -5.27 -0.51
C GLY A 59 -7.68 -4.36 0.69
N VAL A 60 -6.73 -3.48 0.98
CA VAL A 60 -6.75 -2.70 2.23
C VAL A 60 -7.91 -1.72 2.23
N PHE A 61 -8.02 -0.88 1.20
CA PHE A 61 -9.10 0.10 1.09
C PHE A 61 -10.45 -0.56 0.85
N ALA A 62 -10.51 -1.63 0.05
CA ALA A 62 -11.72 -2.42 -0.13
C ALA A 62 -12.25 -2.98 1.22
N SER A 63 -11.35 -3.50 2.06
CA SER A 63 -11.71 -4.03 3.39
C SER A 63 -12.22 -2.93 4.32
N MET A 64 -11.55 -1.78 4.36
CA MET A 64 -11.98 -0.62 5.17
C MET A 64 -13.31 -0.06 4.70
N GLN A 65 -13.51 0.06 3.38
CA GLN A 65 -14.74 0.55 2.80
C GLN A 65 -15.93 -0.38 3.08
N SER A 66 -15.72 -1.70 3.02
CA SER A 66 -16.74 -2.67 3.39
C SER A 66 -17.21 -2.47 4.84
N LEU A 67 -16.31 -2.19 5.78
CA LEU A 67 -16.66 -1.89 7.17
C LEU A 67 -17.44 -0.58 7.28
N GLN A 68 -17.03 0.47 6.55
CA GLN A 68 -17.75 1.74 6.51
C GLN A 68 -19.20 1.57 6.02
N HIS A 69 -19.46 0.72 5.04
CA HIS A 69 -20.82 0.47 4.53
C HIS A 69 -21.78 -0.08 5.60
N HIS A 70 -21.25 -0.77 6.62
CA HIS A 70 -22.05 -1.31 7.72
C HIS A 70 -22.17 -0.38 8.93
N LEU A 71 -21.43 0.74 8.95
CA LEU A 71 -21.39 1.67 10.06
C LEU A 71 -21.95 3.04 9.63
N PRO A 72 -23.19 3.39 10.00
CA PRO A 72 -23.74 4.70 9.69
C PRO A 72 -22.95 5.79 10.43
N ARG A 73 -22.09 6.50 9.70
CA ARG A 73 -21.25 7.59 10.22
C ARG A 73 -21.65 8.90 9.54
N LYS A 74 -21.73 9.99 10.30
CA LYS A 74 -22.09 11.32 9.79
C LYS A 74 -20.96 12.32 10.08
N GLY A 75 -20.51 13.01 9.04
CA GLY A 75 -19.47 14.04 9.12
C GLY A 75 -18.05 13.51 9.01
N ILE A 76 -17.12 14.42 8.72
CA ILE A 76 -15.71 14.13 8.43
C ILE A 76 -15.01 13.50 9.64
N ALA A 77 -15.22 14.03 10.85
CA ALA A 77 -14.60 13.51 12.06
C ALA A 77 -14.96 12.03 12.33
N ALA A 78 -16.22 11.67 12.11
CA ALA A 78 -16.68 10.29 12.27
C ALA A 78 -16.04 9.37 11.22
N LEU A 79 -15.88 9.85 9.97
CA LEU A 79 -15.23 9.11 8.90
C LEU A 79 -13.75 8.86 9.19
N ILE A 80 -13.01 9.87 9.63
CA ILE A 80 -11.60 9.75 10.03
C ILE A 80 -11.46 8.69 11.13
N ALA A 81 -12.28 8.78 12.17
CA ALA A 81 -12.29 7.79 13.24
C ALA A 81 -12.58 6.37 12.75
N SER A 82 -13.36 6.20 11.66
CA SER A 82 -13.65 4.87 11.08
C SER A 82 -12.41 4.27 10.45
N VAL A 83 -11.71 5.08 9.66
CA VAL A 83 -10.51 4.64 8.95
C VAL A 83 -9.43 4.28 9.95
N GLU A 84 -9.25 5.10 10.99
CA GLU A 84 -8.29 4.82 12.07
C GLU A 84 -8.62 3.53 12.83
N GLU A 85 -9.90 3.31 13.17
CA GLU A 85 -10.36 2.09 13.83
C GLU A 85 -10.18 0.86 12.94
N ALA A 86 -10.62 0.93 11.68
CA ALA A 86 -10.45 -0.16 10.72
C ALA A 86 -8.97 -0.49 10.47
N CYS A 87 -8.09 0.51 10.45
CA CYS A 87 -6.65 0.33 10.33
C CYS A 87 -6.05 -0.35 11.58
N ARG A 88 -6.43 0.09 12.79
CA ARG A 88 -5.97 -0.53 14.04
C ARG A 88 -6.46 -1.97 14.20
N ASP A 89 -7.69 -2.25 13.79
CA ASP A 89 -8.32 -3.55 13.98
C ASP A 89 -8.01 -4.55 12.84
N MET A 90 -7.31 -4.09 11.79
CA MET A 90 -6.89 -4.93 10.69
C MET A 90 -5.89 -5.98 11.18
N LYS A 91 -6.25 -7.25 10.99
CA LYS A 91 -5.38 -8.37 11.37
C LYS A 91 -4.23 -8.51 10.38
N THR A 92 -3.05 -8.88 10.88
CA THR A 92 -1.89 -9.22 10.04
C THR A 92 -2.24 -10.27 9.01
N ASP A 93 -2.99 -11.32 9.40
CA ASP A 93 -3.47 -12.35 8.47
C ASP A 93 -4.26 -11.77 7.29
N THR A 94 -5.08 -10.74 7.52
CA THR A 94 -5.83 -10.05 6.45
C THR A 94 -4.87 -9.44 5.44
N VAL A 95 -3.80 -8.79 5.90
CA VAL A 95 -2.78 -8.20 5.02
C VAL A 95 -2.04 -9.29 4.24
N ASP A 96 -1.68 -10.39 4.89
CA ASP A 96 -1.03 -11.53 4.23
C ASP A 96 -1.92 -12.14 3.13
N TYR A 97 -3.23 -12.31 3.38
CA TYR A 97 -4.17 -12.77 2.36
C TYR A 97 -4.31 -11.80 1.18
N ILE A 98 -4.20 -10.49 1.41
CA ILE A 98 -4.21 -9.50 0.34
C ILE A 98 -2.97 -9.65 -0.55
N PHE A 99 -1.79 -9.89 0.04
CA PHE A 99 -0.58 -10.18 -0.73
C PHE A 99 -0.69 -11.47 -1.54
N LEU A 100 -1.29 -12.53 -0.99
CA LEU A 100 -1.57 -13.76 -1.75
C LEU A 100 -2.56 -13.50 -2.90
N SER A 101 -3.57 -12.66 -2.67
CA SER A 101 -4.53 -12.28 -3.70
C SER A 101 -3.87 -11.47 -4.82
N LEU A 102 -2.97 -10.55 -4.48
CA LEU A 102 -2.16 -9.80 -5.44
C LEU A 102 -1.32 -10.73 -6.31
N GLN A 103 -0.67 -11.74 -5.72
CA GLN A 103 0.08 -12.75 -6.47
C GLN A 103 -0.82 -13.56 -7.41
N ALA A 104 -2.02 -13.94 -6.97
CA ALA A 104 -2.99 -14.63 -7.81
C ALA A 104 -3.44 -13.76 -9.00
N CYS A 105 -3.72 -12.47 -8.78
CA CYS A 105 -4.03 -11.51 -9.83
C CYS A 105 -2.89 -11.41 -10.86
N MET A 106 -1.64 -11.28 -10.41
CA MET A 106 -0.47 -11.24 -11.29
C MET A 106 -0.35 -12.50 -12.15
N LEU A 107 -0.56 -13.68 -11.56
CA LEU A 107 -0.53 -14.95 -12.30
C LEU A 107 -1.62 -15.02 -13.37
N GLU A 108 -2.81 -14.50 -13.07
CA GLU A 108 -3.91 -14.49 -14.04
C GLU A 108 -3.64 -13.53 -15.20
N ILE A 109 -3.13 -12.33 -14.92
CA ILE A 109 -2.71 -11.38 -15.97
C ILE A 109 -1.67 -12.03 -16.90
N LEU A 110 -0.69 -12.74 -16.35
CA LEU A 110 0.31 -13.46 -17.16
C LEU A 110 -0.33 -14.55 -18.04
N ARG A 111 -1.33 -15.27 -17.54
CA ARG A 111 -2.08 -16.26 -18.34
C ARG A 111 -2.84 -15.61 -19.49
N GLN A 112 -3.38 -14.41 -19.28
CA GLN A 112 -4.05 -13.62 -20.31
C GLN A 112 -3.09 -12.87 -21.24
N LYS A 113 -1.76 -13.01 -21.04
CA LYS A 113 -0.68 -12.39 -21.82
C LYS A 113 -0.58 -10.87 -21.69
N GLY A 114 -0.95 -10.33 -20.52
CA GLY A 114 -0.94 -8.90 -20.24
C GLY A 114 -2.31 -8.30 -20.46
#